data_AF-A0A0Q7JVT2-F1
#
_entry.id   AF-A0A0Q7JVT2-F1
#
_cell.length_a   1.000
_cell.length_b   1.000
_cell.length_c   1.000
_cell.angle_alpha   90.00
_cell.angle_beta   90.00
_cell.angle_gamma   90.00
#
_symmetry.space_group_name_H-M   'P 1'
#
loop_
_entity.id
_entity.type
_entity.pdbx_description
1 polymer ?
#
loop_
_entity_poly.entity_id
_entity_poly.type
_entity_poly.pdbx_seq_one_letter_code
_entity_poly.pdbx_strand_id
1 'polypeptide(L)'
;MSATTLQLRQGIEILRGMDDTPLIYDPVTGTYHRISRSAEALLSYFDGSRSTDDLVSMLSHDDTVRADQVRLQVAAFVETLDRSGLLVGSALPDDAGRRSRLQMSRVMPRVVVTRALPRVLEPLARLVRALPQTALAAVVALMAVGGFAAGVITLVGHDAEASPFALRDGLVGAAPVFAAALVVQLLAVLVHECAHALVAQVLNVPVRALGFAMLFFFMPVAYVDRTDAYRVRSRGGRLALALAGIGSDGIVCGATALVASNASGTVQQVALVLLAYQLLGLLFNVNPLLPTDGYVALEISLGLVDLRGRSFALVGSLMRRRELPPYLARLGRAARTGYVLYAAFASAYVVVAAASFLMGMVHSFHTVAAAMGQR
;
A
#
# COMPACT_ATOMS: atom_id res chain seq x y z
N MET A 1 3.06 -39.57 29.15
CA MET A 1 2.28 -38.56 28.38
C MET A 1 2.57 -38.86 26.92
N SER A 2 1.56 -39.19 26.11
CA SER A 2 1.77 -39.49 24.69
C SER A 2 2.44 -38.27 24.05
N ALA A 3 3.64 -38.45 23.50
CA ALA A 3 4.36 -37.36 22.88
C ALA A 3 3.53 -36.89 21.67
N THR A 4 2.92 -35.72 21.76
CA THR A 4 2.11 -35.16 20.67
C THR A 4 3.03 -34.99 19.47
N THR A 5 2.78 -35.77 18.43
CA THR A 5 3.56 -35.68 17.20
C THR A 5 3.25 -34.36 16.52
N LEU A 6 4.29 -33.68 16.06
CA LEU A 6 4.17 -32.36 15.46
C LEU A 6 3.81 -32.52 13.99
N GLN A 7 2.61 -32.09 13.62
CA GLN A 7 2.14 -32.10 12.25
C GLN A 7 1.48 -30.79 11.88
N LEU A 8 1.86 -30.22 10.73
CA LEU A 8 1.16 -29.07 10.15
C LEU A 8 -0.23 -29.48 9.65
N ARG A 9 -1.20 -28.57 9.78
CA ARG A 9 -2.54 -28.79 9.23
C ARG A 9 -2.49 -28.93 7.70
N GLN A 10 -3.31 -29.83 7.17
CA GLN A 10 -3.43 -30.02 5.72
C GLN A 10 -3.83 -28.71 5.01
N GLY A 11 -3.23 -28.49 3.84
CA GLY A 11 -3.47 -27.31 3.00
C GLY A 11 -2.61 -26.09 3.35
N ILE A 12 -1.79 -26.14 4.41
CA ILE A 12 -0.82 -25.08 4.68
C ILE A 12 0.22 -25.03 3.56
N GLU A 13 0.41 -23.84 2.98
CA GLU A 13 1.42 -23.60 1.94
C GLU A 13 2.63 -22.89 2.57
N ILE A 14 3.83 -23.46 2.39
CA ILE A 14 5.08 -22.78 2.69
C ILE A 14 5.55 -22.09 1.42
N LEU A 15 5.61 -20.75 1.45
CA LEU A 15 5.90 -19.92 0.30
C LEU A 15 7.10 -19.03 0.60
N ARG A 16 7.81 -18.63 -0.45
CA ARG A 16 8.84 -17.58 -0.35
C ARG A 16 8.28 -16.27 -0.89
N GLY A 17 8.06 -15.32 0.02
CA GLY A 17 7.52 -14.01 -0.31
C GLY A 17 8.58 -13.02 -0.77
N MET A 18 8.31 -11.73 -0.52
CA MET A 18 9.26 -10.65 -0.80
C MET A 18 10.61 -10.89 -0.09
N ASP A 19 11.70 -10.59 -0.81
CA ASP A 19 13.09 -10.70 -0.35
C ASP A 19 13.50 -12.10 0.14
N ASP A 20 12.91 -13.15 -0.45
CA ASP A 20 13.20 -14.55 -0.11
C ASP A 20 12.91 -14.87 1.38
N THR A 21 11.98 -14.11 1.97
CA THR A 21 11.50 -14.34 3.33
C THR A 21 10.53 -15.52 3.31
N PRO A 22 10.74 -16.56 4.15
CA PRO A 22 9.81 -17.67 4.21
C PRO A 22 8.52 -17.25 4.94
N LEU A 23 7.39 -17.67 4.35
CA LEU A 23 6.04 -17.36 4.79
C LEU A 23 5.24 -18.67 4.89
N ILE A 24 4.42 -18.77 5.94
CA ILE A 24 3.36 -19.78 6.04
C ILE A 24 2.06 -19.11 5.60
N TYR A 25 1.39 -19.69 4.61
CA TYR A 25 0.06 -19.29 4.18
C TYR A 25 -0.96 -20.31 4.65
N ASP A 26 -1.97 -19.82 5.37
CA ASP A 26 -3.11 -20.61 5.77
C ASP A 26 -4.30 -20.30 4.84
N PRO A 27 -4.73 -21.24 3.96
CA PRO A 27 -5.85 -21.00 3.05
C PRO A 27 -7.20 -20.90 3.73
N VAL A 28 -7.35 -21.43 4.96
CA VAL A 28 -8.62 -21.42 5.70
C VAL A 28 -8.89 -20.03 6.27
N THR A 29 -7.87 -19.41 6.88
CA THR A 29 -7.96 -18.07 7.47
C THR A 29 -7.56 -16.96 6.49
N GLY A 30 -6.84 -17.31 5.43
CA GLY A 30 -6.26 -16.37 4.46
C GLY A 30 -5.10 -15.56 5.02
N THR A 31 -4.48 -15.96 6.14
CA THR A 31 -3.39 -15.18 6.77
C THR A 31 -2.00 -15.66 6.33
N TYR A 32 -1.07 -14.70 6.29
CA TYR A 32 0.34 -14.97 6.11
C TYR A 32 1.09 -14.80 7.42
N HIS A 33 1.92 -15.77 7.77
CA HIS A 33 2.79 -15.73 8.93
C HIS A 33 4.24 -15.69 8.44
N ARG A 34 4.99 -14.66 8.83
CA ARG A 34 6.42 -14.58 8.53
C ARG A 34 7.20 -15.48 9.48
N ILE A 35 8.10 -16.29 8.94
CA ILE A 35 8.97 -17.16 9.73
C ILE A 35 10.44 -16.92 9.42
N SER A 36 11.31 -17.30 10.36
CA SER A 36 12.76 -17.26 10.16
C SER A 36 13.22 -18.42 9.28
N ARG A 37 14.42 -18.34 8.70
CA ARG A 37 15.02 -19.47 7.94
C ARG A 37 15.25 -20.70 8.82
N SER A 38 15.61 -20.49 10.09
CA SER A 38 15.75 -21.58 11.06
C SER A 38 14.41 -22.27 11.32
N ALA A 39 13.33 -21.49 11.43
CA ALA A 39 11.99 -22.02 11.58
C ALA A 39 11.52 -22.78 10.31
N GLU A 40 11.83 -22.30 9.11
CA GLU A 40 11.53 -23.01 7.85
C GLU A 40 12.20 -24.40 7.83
N ALA A 41 13.45 -24.51 8.27
CA ALA A 41 14.13 -25.79 8.38
C ALA A 41 13.45 -26.71 9.42
N LEU A 42 13.03 -26.18 10.57
CA LEU A 42 12.30 -26.94 11.58
C LEU A 42 10.97 -27.49 11.05
N LEU A 43 10.24 -26.71 10.25
CA LEU A 43 8.96 -27.13 9.68
C LEU A 43 9.07 -28.35 8.76
N SER A 44 10.24 -28.60 8.16
CA SER A 44 10.47 -29.81 7.35
C SER A 44 10.34 -31.11 8.15
N TYR A 45 10.45 -31.03 9.48
CA TYR A 45 10.30 -32.16 10.39
C TYR A 45 8.89 -32.30 10.99
N PHE A 46 7.94 -31.41 10.63
CA PHE A 46 6.57 -31.39 11.17
C PHE A 46 5.62 -32.21 10.27
N ASP A 47 6.01 -33.46 10.02
CA ASP A 47 5.30 -34.44 9.18
C ASP A 47 4.43 -35.41 9.99
N GLY A 48 4.39 -35.26 11.32
CA GLY A 48 3.70 -36.15 12.24
C GLY A 48 4.53 -37.36 12.69
N SER A 49 5.79 -37.47 12.29
CA SER A 49 6.68 -38.57 12.71
C SER A 49 7.49 -38.28 13.98
N ARG A 50 7.63 -37.00 14.36
CA ARG A 50 8.51 -36.56 15.45
C ARG A 50 7.75 -35.74 16.49
N SER A 51 8.13 -35.90 17.75
CA SER A 51 7.67 -35.09 18.87
C SER A 51 8.60 -33.90 19.12
N THR A 52 8.19 -32.99 20.01
CA THR A 52 9.03 -31.87 20.46
C THR A 52 10.34 -32.35 21.08
N ASP A 53 10.31 -33.43 21.85
CA ASP A 53 11.49 -34.00 22.50
C ASP A 53 12.47 -34.61 21.49
N ASP A 54 11.96 -35.23 20.42
CA ASP A 54 12.78 -35.77 19.33
C ASP A 54 13.50 -34.67 18.54
N LEU A 55 12.86 -33.51 18.38
CA LEU A 55 13.51 -32.35 17.75
C LEU A 55 14.59 -31.75 18.64
N VAL A 56 14.33 -31.67 19.95
CA VAL A 56 15.32 -31.17 20.90
C VAL A 56 16.55 -32.08 20.93
N SER A 57 16.38 -33.40 21.01
CA SER A 57 17.51 -34.34 20.99
C SER A 57 18.32 -34.22 19.69
N MET A 58 17.66 -34.16 18.53
CA MET A 58 18.30 -34.00 17.23
C MET A 58 19.11 -32.71 17.10
N LEU A 59 18.58 -31.58 17.56
CA LEU A 59 19.23 -30.27 17.42
C LEU A 59 20.35 -30.05 18.45
N SER A 60 20.31 -30.77 19.57
CA SER A 60 21.26 -30.61 20.67
C SER A 60 22.54 -31.43 20.47
N HIS A 61 22.54 -32.45 19.59
CA HIS A 61 23.70 -33.33 19.35
C HIS A 61 24.34 -33.84 20.67
N ASP A 62 23.51 -34.25 21.64
CA ASP A 62 23.91 -34.71 22.99
C ASP A 62 24.61 -33.68 23.90
N ASP A 63 24.63 -32.39 23.55
CA ASP A 63 25.05 -31.30 24.46
C ASP A 63 23.90 -30.90 25.40
N THR A 64 24.02 -31.26 26.67
CA THR A 64 23.00 -31.04 27.71
C THR A 64 22.77 -29.56 28.01
N VAL A 65 23.78 -28.70 27.87
CA VAL A 65 23.66 -27.26 28.13
C VAL A 65 22.90 -26.57 26.98
N ARG A 66 23.13 -27.02 25.75
CA ARG A 66 22.36 -26.55 24.59
C ARG A 66 20.90 -27.04 24.61
N ALA A 67 20.65 -28.22 25.18
CA ALA A 67 19.33 -28.84 25.17
C ALA A 67 18.24 -27.97 25.83
N ASP A 68 18.54 -27.32 26.95
CA ASP A 68 17.56 -26.49 27.65
C ASP A 68 17.18 -25.24 26.85
N GLN A 69 18.17 -24.58 26.24
CA GLN A 69 17.92 -23.40 25.41
C GLN A 69 17.15 -23.76 24.13
N VAL A 70 17.51 -24.87 23.48
CA VAL A 70 16.81 -25.37 22.29
C VAL A 70 15.37 -25.76 22.64
N ARG A 71 15.16 -26.44 23.78
CA ARG A 71 13.83 -26.81 24.27
C ARG A 71 12.91 -25.59 24.42
N LEU A 72 13.41 -24.52 25.04
CA LEU A 72 12.64 -23.29 25.20
C LEU A 72 12.28 -22.65 23.84
N GLN A 73 13.23 -22.63 22.90
CA GLN A 73 13.00 -22.06 21.56
C GLN A 73 11.98 -22.88 20.75
N VAL A 74 12.12 -24.21 20.74
CA VAL A 74 11.21 -25.11 20.04
C VAL A 74 9.83 -25.06 20.67
N ALA A 75 9.72 -25.08 22.01
CA ALA A 75 8.45 -24.98 22.71
C ALA A 75 7.73 -23.66 22.41
N ALA A 76 8.43 -22.52 22.48
CA ALA A 76 7.86 -21.22 22.14
C ALA A 76 7.41 -21.13 20.67
N PHE A 77 8.16 -21.76 19.76
CA PHE A 77 7.79 -21.83 18.35
C PHE A 77 6.54 -22.69 18.13
N VAL A 78 6.49 -23.89 18.72
CA VAL A 78 5.33 -24.79 18.65
C VAL A 78 4.09 -24.12 19.26
N GLU A 79 4.21 -23.48 20.42
CA GLU A 79 3.11 -22.73 21.04
C GLU A 79 2.62 -21.59 20.13
N THR A 80 3.53 -20.89 19.44
CA THR A 80 3.16 -19.84 18.48
C THR A 80 2.38 -20.40 17.29
N LEU A 81 2.77 -21.57 16.77
CA LEU A 81 2.06 -22.26 15.68
C LEU A 81 0.69 -22.78 16.14
N ASP A 82 0.62 -23.35 17.33
CA ASP A 82 -0.60 -23.86 17.94
C ASP A 82 -1.63 -22.74 18.17
N ARG A 83 -1.20 -21.64 18.82
CA ARG A 83 -2.04 -20.44 19.00
C ARG A 83 -2.48 -19.79 17.69
N SER A 84 -1.73 -20.00 16.61
CA SER A 84 -2.07 -19.51 15.28
C SER A 84 -3.00 -20.46 14.51
N GLY A 85 -3.34 -21.63 15.08
CA GLY A 85 -4.19 -22.62 14.43
C GLY A 85 -3.49 -23.39 13.29
N LEU A 86 -2.16 -23.46 13.28
CA LEU A 86 -1.37 -24.02 12.16
C LEU A 86 -1.03 -25.51 12.34
N LEU A 87 -1.20 -26.07 13.53
CA LEU A 87 -0.92 -27.48 13.83
C LEU A 87 -2.18 -28.35 13.77
N VAL A 88 -2.04 -29.64 13.49
CA VAL A 88 -3.14 -30.60 13.61
C VAL A 88 -3.60 -30.65 15.08
N GLY A 89 -4.91 -30.53 15.30
CA GLY A 89 -5.49 -30.50 16.65
C GLY A 89 -5.50 -29.11 17.32
N SER A 90 -4.85 -28.11 16.72
CA SER A 90 -4.95 -26.73 17.20
C SER A 90 -6.36 -26.18 16.98
N ALA A 91 -6.86 -25.42 17.94
CA ALA A 91 -8.08 -24.65 17.75
C ALA A 91 -7.82 -23.60 16.67
N LEU A 92 -8.72 -23.50 15.69
CA LEU A 92 -8.72 -22.35 14.79
C LEU A 92 -8.83 -21.09 15.66
N PRO A 93 -8.00 -20.05 15.43
CA PRO A 93 -8.12 -18.83 16.21
C PRO A 93 -9.55 -18.31 16.10
N ASP A 94 -10.25 -18.29 17.24
CA ASP A 94 -11.60 -17.73 17.35
C ASP A 94 -11.64 -16.36 16.69
N ASP A 95 -12.79 -15.99 16.11
CA ASP A 95 -13.06 -14.62 15.62
C ASP A 95 -12.74 -13.52 16.66
N ALA A 96 -12.53 -13.88 17.94
CA ALA A 96 -11.98 -13.04 19.00
C ALA A 96 -10.58 -12.46 18.69
N GLY A 97 -9.69 -13.18 18.00
CA GLY A 97 -8.41 -12.64 17.53
C GLY A 97 -8.58 -11.57 16.44
N ARG A 98 -9.65 -11.69 15.64
CA ARG A 98 -10.11 -10.66 14.71
C ARG A 98 -10.60 -9.42 15.48
N ARG A 99 -11.26 -9.59 16.63
CA ARG A 99 -11.71 -8.50 17.52
C ARG A 99 -10.56 -7.71 18.18
N SER A 100 -9.45 -8.35 18.52
CA SER A 100 -8.24 -7.67 19.03
C SER A 100 -7.55 -6.83 17.93
N ARG A 101 -7.44 -7.35 16.70
CA ARG A 101 -6.98 -6.54 15.54
C ARG A 101 -7.98 -5.44 15.17
N LEU A 102 -9.29 -5.67 15.36
CA LEU A 102 -10.33 -4.66 15.22
C LEU A 102 -10.18 -3.51 16.22
N GLN A 103 -9.49 -3.69 17.35
CA GLN A 103 -9.30 -2.63 18.34
C GLN A 103 -8.31 -1.55 17.85
N MET A 104 -7.33 -1.93 17.02
CA MET A 104 -6.45 -0.99 16.30
C MET A 104 -6.98 -0.65 14.90
N SER A 105 -7.81 -1.51 14.29
CA SER A 105 -8.53 -1.23 13.04
C SER A 105 -9.84 -0.46 13.23
N ARG A 106 -10.16 -0.01 14.45
CA ARG A 106 -11.34 0.81 14.74
C ARG A 106 -11.34 2.10 13.92
N VAL A 107 -10.19 2.59 13.46
CA VAL A 107 -10.08 3.83 12.68
C VAL A 107 -10.53 3.68 11.21
N MET A 108 -10.69 2.43 10.72
CA MET A 108 -11.08 2.15 9.33
C MET A 108 -11.94 0.87 9.22
N PRO A 109 -13.25 0.90 9.50
CA PRO A 109 -14.11 -0.23 9.20
C PRO A 109 -14.14 -0.47 7.69
N ARG A 110 -13.97 -1.74 7.29
CA ARG A 110 -13.92 -2.19 5.90
C ARG A 110 -15.21 -2.93 5.56
N VAL A 111 -15.90 -2.47 4.53
CA VAL A 111 -17.10 -3.10 3.98
C VAL A 111 -16.71 -3.75 2.66
N VAL A 112 -16.81 -5.08 2.59
CA VAL A 112 -16.61 -5.80 1.33
C VAL A 112 -17.87 -5.61 0.48
N VAL A 113 -17.69 -5.02 -0.71
CA VAL A 113 -18.78 -4.76 -1.67
C VAL A 113 -18.96 -5.95 -2.58
N THR A 114 -17.86 -6.51 -3.10
CA THR A 114 -17.94 -7.66 -4.00
C THR A 114 -16.70 -8.54 -3.91
N ARG A 115 -16.95 -9.86 -3.91
CA ARG A 115 -15.92 -10.90 -4.11
C ARG A 115 -15.86 -11.38 -5.57
N ALA A 116 -16.72 -10.85 -6.44
CA ALA A 116 -16.80 -11.24 -7.84
C ALA A 116 -15.89 -10.42 -8.76
N LEU A 117 -15.23 -9.36 -8.26
CA LEU A 117 -14.31 -8.54 -9.05
C LEU A 117 -13.27 -9.36 -9.83
N PRO A 118 -12.66 -10.43 -9.28
CA PRO A 118 -11.72 -11.26 -10.05
C PRO A 118 -12.38 -11.87 -11.28
N ARG A 119 -13.60 -12.40 -11.14
CA ARG A 119 -14.33 -13.01 -12.27
C ARG A 119 -14.65 -11.99 -13.37
N VAL A 120 -14.93 -10.74 -13.00
CA VAL A 120 -15.24 -9.66 -13.96
C VAL A 120 -14.00 -9.21 -14.71
N LEU A 121 -12.86 -9.14 -14.03
CA LEU A 121 -11.59 -8.66 -14.61
C LEU A 121 -10.81 -9.76 -15.34
N GLU A 122 -11.04 -11.04 -15.04
CA GLU A 122 -10.29 -12.16 -15.62
C GLU A 122 -10.31 -12.21 -17.18
N PRO A 123 -11.42 -11.89 -17.89
CA PRO A 123 -11.39 -11.77 -19.35
C PRO A 123 -10.38 -10.71 -19.84
N LEU A 124 -10.36 -9.54 -19.19
CA LEU A 124 -9.41 -8.47 -19.51
C LEU A 124 -7.98 -8.86 -19.12
N ALA A 125 -7.80 -9.48 -17.96
CA ALA A 125 -6.51 -9.98 -17.51
C ALA A 125 -5.94 -11.02 -18.48
N ARG A 126 -6.76 -11.94 -19.00
CA ARG A 126 -6.34 -12.90 -20.04
C ARG A 126 -5.85 -12.22 -21.31
N LEU A 127 -6.59 -11.22 -21.79
CA LEU A 127 -6.19 -10.45 -22.96
C LEU A 127 -4.87 -9.71 -22.72
N VAL A 128 -4.74 -9.03 -21.58
CA VAL A 128 -3.53 -8.32 -21.20
C VAL A 128 -2.35 -9.27 -21.07
N ARG A 129 -2.52 -10.46 -20.47
CA ARG A 129 -1.47 -11.50 -20.34
C ARG A 129 -0.95 -11.99 -21.70
N ALA A 130 -1.77 -11.94 -22.75
CA ALA A 130 -1.37 -12.33 -24.10
C ALA A 130 -0.50 -11.27 -24.82
N LEU A 131 -0.45 -10.04 -24.30
CA LEU A 131 0.33 -8.94 -24.88
C LEU A 131 1.77 -8.89 -24.32
N PRO A 132 2.72 -8.26 -25.04
CA PRO A 132 4.06 -8.00 -24.53
C PRO A 132 4.00 -7.04 -23.32
N GLN A 133 4.18 -7.57 -22.12
CA GLN A 133 3.99 -6.85 -20.86
C GLN A 133 4.88 -5.61 -20.72
N THR A 134 6.10 -5.66 -21.24
CA THR A 134 7.05 -4.54 -21.19
C THR A 134 6.59 -3.38 -22.07
N ALA A 135 6.11 -3.68 -23.28
CA ALA A 135 5.56 -2.67 -24.19
C ALA A 135 4.29 -2.05 -23.62
N LEU A 136 3.40 -2.88 -23.05
CA LEU A 136 2.18 -2.38 -22.41
C LEU A 136 2.51 -1.47 -21.21
N ALA A 137 3.45 -1.87 -20.35
CA ALA A 137 3.89 -1.05 -19.23
C ALA A 137 4.46 0.29 -19.71
N ALA A 138 5.25 0.29 -20.79
CA ALA A 138 5.78 1.52 -21.38
C ALA A 138 4.66 2.41 -21.95
N VAL A 139 3.69 1.84 -22.67
CA VAL A 139 2.53 2.58 -23.19
C VAL A 139 1.72 3.18 -22.05
N VAL A 140 1.40 2.41 -21.01
CA VAL A 140 0.67 2.92 -19.83
C VAL A 140 1.45 4.04 -19.15
N ALA A 141 2.77 3.89 -18.98
CA ALA A 141 3.61 4.93 -18.40
C ALA A 141 3.63 6.21 -19.25
N LEU A 142 3.77 6.09 -20.57
CA LEU A 142 3.75 7.23 -21.50
C LEU A 142 2.38 7.93 -21.49
N MET A 143 1.29 7.15 -21.53
CA MET A 143 -0.07 7.70 -21.45
C MET A 143 -0.33 8.39 -20.11
N ALA A 144 0.16 7.83 -19.00
CA ALA A 144 0.01 8.44 -17.69
C ALA A 144 0.79 9.75 -17.58
N VAL A 145 2.06 9.76 -17.99
CA VAL A 145 2.91 10.97 -18.00
C VAL A 145 2.31 12.03 -18.94
N GLY A 146 1.93 11.64 -20.15
CA GLY A 146 1.28 12.52 -21.11
C GLY A 146 -0.05 13.08 -20.61
N GLY A 147 -0.84 12.25 -19.93
CA GLY A 147 -2.12 12.66 -19.35
C GLY A 147 -1.96 13.64 -18.19
N PHE A 148 -1.01 13.42 -17.28
CA PHE A 148 -0.67 14.40 -16.24
C PHE A 148 -0.12 15.69 -16.81
N ALA A 149 0.76 15.61 -17.82
CA ALA A 149 1.30 16.79 -18.50
C ALA A 149 0.18 17.58 -19.18
N ALA A 150 -0.73 16.91 -19.89
CA ALA A 150 -1.91 17.52 -20.49
C ALA A 150 -2.79 18.18 -19.43
N GLY A 151 -3.03 17.52 -18.29
CA GLY A 151 -3.78 18.10 -17.17
C GLY A 151 -3.15 19.38 -16.63
N VAL A 152 -1.82 19.41 -16.44
CA VAL A 152 -1.10 20.62 -16.00
C VAL A 152 -1.19 21.72 -17.05
N ILE A 153 -0.94 21.41 -18.33
CA ILE A 153 -1.00 22.37 -19.44
C ILE A 153 -2.41 22.96 -19.55
N THR A 154 -3.44 22.12 -19.51
CA THR A 154 -4.84 22.56 -19.59
C THR A 154 -5.20 23.43 -18.39
N LEU A 155 -4.81 23.07 -17.18
CA LEU A 155 -5.14 23.83 -15.98
C LEU A 155 -4.43 25.20 -15.95
N VAL A 156 -3.18 25.28 -16.40
CA VAL A 156 -2.41 26.53 -16.48
C VAL A 156 -2.83 27.39 -17.66
N GLY A 157 -3.25 26.77 -18.78
CA GLY A 157 -3.62 27.46 -20.01
C GLY A 157 -5.05 28.00 -20.04
N HIS A 158 -5.90 27.67 -19.07
CA HIS A 158 -7.25 28.26 -18.96
C HIS A 158 -7.20 29.55 -18.15
N ASP A 159 -7.82 30.60 -18.68
CA ASP A 159 -7.91 31.90 -18.02
C ASP A 159 -8.69 31.82 -16.70
N ALA A 160 -8.39 32.74 -15.78
CA ALA A 160 -9.07 32.84 -14.48
C ALA A 160 -10.59 33.03 -14.61
N GLU A 161 -11.07 33.51 -15.76
CA GLU A 161 -12.50 33.63 -16.08
C GLU A 161 -13.21 32.28 -16.24
N ALA A 162 -12.48 31.22 -16.60
CA ALA A 162 -13.02 29.85 -16.61
C ALA A 162 -13.17 29.25 -15.20
N SER A 163 -12.73 29.98 -14.16
CA SER A 163 -12.84 29.50 -12.79
C SER A 163 -14.32 29.38 -12.35
N PRO A 164 -14.67 28.32 -11.58
CA PRO A 164 -16.02 28.16 -11.05
C PRO A 164 -16.50 29.34 -10.18
N PHE A 165 -15.56 30.09 -9.60
CA PHE A 165 -15.82 31.24 -8.75
C PHE A 165 -16.07 32.54 -9.53
N ALA A 166 -15.50 32.67 -10.74
CA ALA A 166 -15.73 33.85 -11.58
C ALA A 166 -17.12 33.86 -12.21
N LEU A 167 -17.67 32.66 -12.52
CA LEU A 167 -18.90 32.51 -13.29
C LEU A 167 -20.16 32.29 -12.45
N ARG A 168 -20.03 32.09 -11.14
CA ARG A 168 -21.16 31.82 -10.25
C ARG A 168 -20.95 32.59 -8.96
N ASP A 169 -21.96 33.37 -8.54
CA ASP A 169 -21.99 34.34 -7.42
C ASP A 169 -21.31 33.86 -6.10
N GLY A 170 -19.98 33.73 -6.11
CA GLY A 170 -19.18 33.19 -5.01
C GLY A 170 -19.31 31.68 -4.74
N LEU A 171 -18.87 31.28 -3.55
CA LEU A 171 -18.74 29.88 -3.09
C LEU A 171 -20.04 29.06 -3.20
N VAL A 172 -21.18 29.67 -2.89
CA VAL A 172 -22.48 28.97 -2.89
C VAL A 172 -22.89 28.59 -4.32
N GLY A 173 -22.65 29.49 -5.28
CA GLY A 173 -22.91 29.22 -6.69
C GLY A 173 -22.00 28.16 -7.28
N ALA A 174 -20.74 28.08 -6.82
CA ALA A 174 -19.76 27.10 -7.27
C ALA A 174 -19.94 25.70 -6.65
N ALA A 175 -20.64 25.56 -5.53
CA ALA A 175 -20.77 24.30 -4.79
C ALA A 175 -21.23 23.09 -5.63
N PRO A 176 -22.20 23.20 -6.56
CA PRO A 176 -22.61 22.07 -7.42
C PRO A 176 -21.48 21.57 -8.33
N VAL A 177 -20.60 22.47 -8.80
CA VAL A 177 -19.45 22.12 -9.65
C VAL A 177 -18.45 21.30 -8.84
N PHE A 178 -18.11 21.75 -7.63
CA PHE A 178 -17.22 21.03 -6.72
C PHE A 178 -17.80 19.67 -6.31
N ALA A 179 -19.10 19.61 -6.01
CA ALA A 179 -19.77 18.36 -5.67
C ALA A 179 -19.75 17.36 -6.84
N ALA A 180 -20.05 17.82 -8.06
CA ALA A 180 -19.98 16.98 -9.26
C ALA A 180 -18.55 16.47 -9.51
N ALA A 181 -17.55 17.34 -9.42
CA ALA A 181 -16.15 16.95 -9.56
C ALA A 181 -15.73 15.94 -8.50
N LEU A 182 -16.17 16.10 -7.25
CA LEU A 182 -15.89 15.16 -6.17
C LEU A 182 -16.51 13.78 -6.44
N VAL A 183 -17.75 13.72 -6.90
CA VAL A 183 -18.40 12.44 -7.26
C VAL A 183 -17.62 11.73 -8.37
N VAL A 184 -17.20 12.45 -9.41
CA VAL A 184 -16.39 11.88 -10.48
C VAL A 184 -15.00 11.45 -9.97
N GLN A 185 -14.40 12.21 -9.06
CA GLN A 185 -13.13 11.81 -8.43
C GLN A 185 -13.27 10.52 -7.62
N LEU A 186 -14.38 10.30 -6.90
CA LEU A 186 -14.62 9.04 -6.18
C LEU A 186 -14.72 7.85 -7.15
N LEU A 187 -15.31 8.06 -8.33
CA LEU A 187 -15.31 7.05 -9.40
C LEU A 187 -13.90 6.82 -9.96
N ALA A 188 -13.08 7.86 -10.11
CA ALA A 188 -11.69 7.73 -10.52
C ALA A 188 -10.86 6.92 -9.51
N VAL A 189 -11.09 7.10 -8.20
CA VAL A 189 -10.47 6.28 -7.15
C VAL A 189 -10.91 4.82 -7.24
N LEU A 190 -12.15 4.53 -7.66
CA LEU A 190 -12.55 3.15 -7.92
C LEU A 190 -11.80 2.57 -9.13
N VAL A 191 -11.61 3.34 -10.21
CA VAL A 191 -10.81 2.93 -11.37
C VAL A 191 -9.36 2.65 -10.96
N HIS A 192 -8.80 3.48 -10.07
CA HIS A 192 -7.47 3.30 -9.49
C HIS A 192 -7.30 1.95 -8.80
N GLU A 193 -8.22 1.61 -7.90
CA GLU A 193 -8.21 0.33 -7.20
C GLU A 193 -8.44 -0.86 -8.15
N CYS A 194 -9.32 -0.70 -9.15
CA CYS A 194 -9.52 -1.68 -10.20
C CYS A 194 -8.25 -1.91 -11.04
N ALA A 195 -7.45 -0.88 -11.30
CA ALA A 195 -6.18 -1.02 -12.01
C ALA A 195 -5.19 -1.90 -11.22
N HIS A 196 -5.11 -1.70 -9.90
CA HIS A 196 -4.33 -2.59 -9.03
C HIS A 196 -4.83 -4.04 -9.07
N ALA A 197 -6.15 -4.24 -9.03
CA ALA A 197 -6.76 -5.58 -9.13
C ALA A 197 -6.48 -6.26 -10.48
N LEU A 198 -6.50 -5.48 -11.57
CA LEU A 198 -6.21 -5.97 -12.91
C LEU A 198 -4.75 -6.41 -13.02
N VAL A 199 -3.80 -5.56 -12.59
CA VAL A 199 -2.37 -5.91 -12.62
C VAL A 199 -2.06 -7.11 -11.72
N ALA A 200 -2.69 -7.21 -10.54
CA ALA A 200 -2.59 -8.40 -9.69
C ALA A 200 -3.00 -9.68 -10.44
N GLN A 201 -4.12 -9.66 -11.16
CA GLN A 201 -4.57 -10.81 -11.95
C GLN A 201 -3.67 -11.10 -13.15
N VAL A 202 -3.15 -10.08 -13.83
CA VAL A 202 -2.17 -10.26 -14.90
C VAL A 202 -0.92 -10.96 -14.38
N LEU A 203 -0.53 -10.69 -13.13
CA LEU A 203 0.57 -11.35 -12.42
C LEU A 203 0.19 -12.71 -11.79
N ASN A 204 -1.02 -13.22 -12.05
CA ASN A 204 -1.58 -14.44 -11.46
C ASN A 204 -1.63 -14.42 -9.92
N VAL A 205 -1.79 -13.24 -9.33
CA VAL A 205 -2.00 -13.04 -7.90
C VAL A 205 -3.50 -13.01 -7.62
N PRO A 206 -4.00 -13.82 -6.66
CA PRO A 206 -5.41 -13.81 -6.31
C PRO A 206 -5.80 -12.44 -5.72
N VAL A 207 -6.94 -11.93 -6.17
CA VAL A 207 -7.59 -10.75 -5.60
C VAL A 207 -8.80 -11.24 -4.82
N ARG A 208 -8.91 -10.87 -3.54
CA ARG A 208 -9.92 -11.50 -2.66
C ARG A 208 -11.27 -10.80 -2.70
N ALA A 209 -11.23 -9.48 -2.71
CA ALA A 209 -12.42 -8.65 -2.59
C ALA A 209 -12.13 -7.21 -3.01
N LEU A 210 -13.18 -6.54 -3.50
CA LEU A 210 -13.28 -5.09 -3.59
C LEU A 210 -14.23 -4.62 -2.50
N GLY A 211 -13.90 -3.51 -1.84
CA GLY A 211 -14.73 -2.93 -0.81
C GLY A 211 -14.58 -1.42 -0.70
N PHE A 212 -15.28 -0.85 0.27
CA PHE A 212 -15.06 0.51 0.75
C PHE A 212 -14.57 0.45 2.19
N ALA A 213 -13.54 1.23 2.50
CA ALA A 213 -13.12 1.49 3.87
C ALA A 213 -13.61 2.88 4.26
N MET A 214 -14.11 3.04 5.48
CA MET A 214 -14.45 4.37 5.99
C MET A 214 -13.22 4.95 6.68
N LEU A 215 -12.48 5.80 5.98
CA LEU A 215 -11.43 6.61 6.58
C LEU A 215 -12.06 7.55 7.61
N PHE A 216 -11.65 7.44 8.88
CA PHE A 216 -12.16 8.22 10.01
C PHE A 216 -13.69 8.15 10.20
N PHE A 217 -14.35 7.06 9.76
CA PHE A 217 -15.80 6.84 9.83
C PHE A 217 -16.70 7.72 8.96
N PHE A 218 -16.20 8.76 8.28
CA PHE A 218 -17.03 9.65 7.47
C PHE A 218 -16.61 9.75 5.99
N MET A 219 -15.40 9.33 5.63
CA MET A 219 -14.93 9.40 4.24
C MET A 219 -14.83 7.99 3.63
N PRO A 220 -15.71 7.62 2.69
CA PRO A 220 -15.61 6.35 1.99
C PRO A 220 -14.41 6.38 1.04
N VAL A 221 -13.54 5.38 1.14
CA VAL A 221 -12.38 5.17 0.27
C VAL A 221 -12.47 3.77 -0.31
N ALA A 222 -12.44 3.62 -1.62
CA ALA A 222 -12.42 2.30 -2.24
C ALA A 222 -11.13 1.55 -1.85
N TYR A 223 -11.21 0.24 -1.66
CA TYR A 223 -10.02 -0.60 -1.47
C TYR A 223 -10.17 -1.93 -2.19
N VAL A 224 -9.08 -2.42 -2.77
CA VAL A 224 -8.95 -3.82 -3.18
C VAL A 224 -8.11 -4.58 -2.17
N ASP A 225 -8.61 -5.74 -1.73
CA ASP A 225 -7.84 -6.66 -0.90
C ASP A 225 -6.76 -7.35 -1.75
N ARG A 226 -5.56 -6.79 -1.65
CA ARG A 226 -4.32 -7.23 -2.30
C ARG A 226 -3.42 -8.02 -1.34
N THR A 227 -3.97 -8.67 -0.30
CA THR A 227 -3.16 -9.37 0.71
C THR A 227 -2.21 -10.41 0.09
N ASP A 228 -2.57 -11.00 -1.04
CA ASP A 228 -1.74 -11.99 -1.73
C ASP A 228 -0.61 -11.38 -2.60
N ALA A 229 -0.47 -10.04 -2.65
CA ALA A 229 0.61 -9.34 -3.35
C ALA A 229 2.01 -9.76 -2.89
N TYR A 230 2.15 -10.28 -1.65
CA TYR A 230 3.40 -10.85 -1.14
C TYR A 230 3.94 -12.02 -1.97
N ARG A 231 3.10 -12.66 -2.80
CA ARG A 231 3.49 -13.76 -3.69
C ARG A 231 4.33 -13.29 -4.90
N VAL A 232 4.36 -11.99 -5.21
CA VAL A 232 5.09 -11.47 -6.39
C VAL A 232 6.59 -11.37 -6.10
N ARG A 233 7.36 -12.24 -6.75
CA ARG A 233 8.83 -12.31 -6.57
C ARG A 233 9.62 -11.36 -7.47
N SER A 234 9.15 -11.10 -8.69
CA SER A 234 9.87 -10.25 -9.64
C SER A 234 9.80 -8.78 -9.22
N ARG A 235 10.94 -8.06 -9.27
CA ARG A 235 10.98 -6.62 -8.96
C ARG A 235 10.09 -5.83 -9.92
N GLY A 236 10.11 -6.17 -11.21
CA GLY A 236 9.27 -5.55 -12.22
C GLY A 236 7.77 -5.78 -11.99
N GLY A 237 7.36 -6.99 -11.59
CA GLY A 237 5.95 -7.26 -11.26
C GLY A 237 5.48 -6.50 -10.02
N ARG A 238 6.32 -6.43 -8.98
CA ARG A 238 6.03 -5.63 -7.78
C ARG A 238 5.91 -4.14 -8.11
N LEU A 239 6.82 -3.63 -8.94
CA LEU A 239 6.79 -2.22 -9.37
C LEU A 239 5.55 -1.93 -10.22
N ALA A 240 5.20 -2.80 -11.15
CA ALA A 240 3.99 -2.68 -11.95
C ALA A 240 2.74 -2.67 -11.08
N LEU A 241 2.67 -3.54 -10.05
CA LEU A 241 1.56 -3.57 -9.12
C LEU A 241 1.48 -2.30 -8.26
N ALA A 242 2.62 -1.75 -7.82
CA ALA A 242 2.63 -0.49 -7.06
C ALA A 242 2.22 0.69 -7.95
N LEU A 243 2.68 0.76 -9.20
CA LEU A 243 2.40 1.89 -10.10
C LEU A 243 1.06 1.78 -10.85
N ALA A 244 0.33 0.66 -10.75
CA ALA A 244 -0.88 0.43 -11.52
C ALA A 244 -1.93 1.54 -11.33
N GLY A 245 -2.18 1.92 -10.07
CA GLY A 245 -3.08 3.00 -9.71
C GLY A 245 -2.65 4.36 -10.28
N ILE A 246 -1.40 4.77 -10.06
CA ILE A 246 -0.85 6.03 -10.60
C ILE A 246 -0.91 6.06 -12.14
N GLY A 247 -0.66 4.91 -12.77
CA GLY A 247 -0.80 4.76 -14.22
C GLY A 247 -2.23 5.04 -14.70
N SER A 248 -3.23 4.45 -14.02
CA SER A 248 -4.63 4.74 -14.33
C SER A 248 -5.04 6.17 -14.04
N ASP A 249 -4.56 6.77 -12.96
CA ASP A 249 -4.84 8.17 -12.60
C ASP A 249 -4.38 9.12 -13.70
N GLY A 250 -3.18 8.87 -14.27
CA GLY A 250 -2.66 9.68 -15.36
C GLY A 250 -3.47 9.56 -16.64
N ILE A 251 -3.94 8.35 -16.99
CA ILE A 251 -4.81 8.13 -18.15
C ILE A 251 -6.14 8.86 -17.98
N VAL A 252 -6.76 8.74 -16.80
CA VAL A 252 -8.02 9.45 -16.47
C VAL A 252 -7.82 10.96 -16.46
N CYS A 253 -6.66 11.43 -15.98
CA CYS A 253 -6.27 12.84 -16.03
C CYS A 253 -6.17 13.36 -17.46
N GLY A 254 -5.54 12.60 -18.37
CA GLY A 254 -5.49 12.93 -19.79
C GLY A 254 -6.87 13.00 -20.44
N ALA A 255 -7.76 12.06 -20.13
CA ALA A 255 -9.14 12.10 -20.61
C ALA A 255 -9.91 13.32 -20.06
N THR A 256 -9.70 13.64 -18.79
CA THR A 256 -10.30 14.83 -18.16
C THR A 256 -9.79 16.12 -18.79
N ALA A 257 -8.50 16.18 -19.15
CA ALA A 257 -7.89 17.31 -19.85
C ALA A 257 -8.48 17.51 -21.25
N LEU A 258 -8.73 16.42 -21.98
CA LEU A 258 -9.43 16.47 -23.26
C LEU A 258 -10.84 17.02 -23.11
N VAL A 259 -11.59 16.60 -22.09
CA VAL A 259 -12.94 17.13 -21.81
C VAL A 259 -12.87 18.61 -21.47
N ALA A 260 -11.96 19.03 -20.59
CA ALA A 260 -11.79 20.43 -20.21
C ALA A 260 -11.44 21.34 -21.40
N SER A 261 -10.64 20.87 -22.35
CA SER A 261 -10.24 21.65 -23.52
C SER A 261 -11.31 21.74 -24.63
N ASN A 262 -12.29 20.84 -24.65
CA ASN A 262 -13.30 20.77 -25.72
C ASN A 262 -14.73 21.09 -25.27
N ALA A 263 -15.00 21.01 -23.96
CA ALA A 263 -16.29 21.37 -23.40
C ALA A 263 -16.37 22.88 -23.12
N SER A 264 -17.58 23.37 -22.88
CA SER A 264 -17.83 24.74 -22.44
C SER A 264 -18.82 24.78 -21.26
N GLY A 265 -18.89 25.92 -20.59
CA GLY A 265 -19.81 26.15 -19.48
C GLY A 265 -19.56 25.21 -18.28
N THR A 266 -20.64 24.68 -17.70
CA THR A 266 -20.57 23.91 -16.45
C THR A 266 -19.72 22.64 -16.59
N VAL A 267 -19.74 21.97 -17.74
CA VAL A 267 -18.96 20.73 -17.95
C VAL A 267 -17.46 21.02 -17.91
N GLN A 268 -17.04 22.11 -18.56
CA GLN A 268 -15.65 22.57 -18.54
C GLN A 268 -15.23 22.95 -17.11
N GLN A 269 -16.07 23.69 -16.38
CA GLN A 269 -15.80 24.04 -14.98
C GLN A 269 -15.61 22.80 -14.09
N VAL A 270 -16.47 21.78 -14.23
CA VAL A 270 -16.35 20.52 -13.48
C VAL A 270 -15.05 19.81 -13.85
N ALA A 271 -14.71 19.74 -15.13
CA ALA A 271 -13.48 19.10 -15.60
C ALA A 271 -12.21 19.82 -15.09
N LEU A 272 -12.20 21.15 -15.05
CA LEU A 272 -11.07 21.93 -14.51
C LEU A 272 -10.90 21.71 -13.00
N VAL A 273 -11.98 21.69 -12.22
CA VAL A 273 -11.92 21.35 -10.78
C VAL A 273 -11.44 19.91 -10.59
N LEU A 274 -11.93 18.99 -11.41
CA LEU A 274 -11.53 17.59 -11.35
C LEU A 274 -10.04 17.41 -11.69
N LEU A 275 -9.49 18.14 -12.67
CA LEU A 275 -8.05 18.15 -12.95
C LEU A 275 -7.25 18.60 -11.72
N ALA A 276 -7.69 19.66 -11.04
CA ALA A 276 -7.04 20.10 -9.81
C ALA A 276 -7.06 19.01 -8.73
N TYR A 277 -8.18 18.29 -8.55
CA TYR A 277 -8.26 17.15 -7.64
C TYR A 277 -7.33 15.99 -8.02
N GLN A 278 -7.26 15.64 -9.30
CA GLN A 278 -6.42 14.54 -9.80
C GLN A 278 -4.92 14.87 -9.66
N LEU A 279 -4.51 16.09 -10.00
CA LEU A 279 -3.12 16.54 -9.85
C LEU A 279 -2.72 16.65 -8.38
N LEU A 280 -3.61 17.16 -7.53
CA LEU A 280 -3.38 17.16 -6.08
C LEU A 280 -3.31 15.73 -5.53
N GLY A 281 -4.18 14.83 -6.01
CA GLY A 281 -4.16 13.41 -5.70
C GLY A 281 -2.83 12.75 -6.06
N LEU A 282 -2.27 13.06 -7.24
CA LEU A 282 -0.93 12.63 -7.63
C LEU A 282 0.11 13.12 -6.61
N LEU A 283 0.13 14.40 -6.25
CA LEU A 283 1.08 14.94 -5.26
C LEU A 283 1.00 14.21 -3.91
N PHE A 284 -0.21 13.87 -3.46
CA PHE A 284 -0.39 13.04 -2.27
C PHE A 284 0.10 11.60 -2.49
N ASN A 285 -0.10 11.01 -3.67
CA ASN A 285 0.26 9.62 -3.94
C ASN A 285 1.78 9.41 -4.16
N VAL A 286 2.50 10.41 -4.65
CA VAL A 286 3.98 10.41 -4.67
C VAL A 286 4.61 11.01 -3.39
N ASN A 287 3.81 11.28 -2.36
CA ASN A 287 4.33 11.82 -1.10
C ASN A 287 5.28 10.81 -0.41
N PRO A 288 6.55 11.17 -0.17
CA PRO A 288 7.53 10.26 0.43
C PRO A 288 7.28 9.93 1.92
N LEU A 289 6.35 10.62 2.58
CA LEU A 289 6.12 10.47 4.02
C LEU A 289 4.98 9.52 4.35
N LEU A 290 4.08 9.32 3.39
CA LEU A 290 2.90 8.51 3.53
C LEU A 290 3.13 7.14 2.89
N PRO A 291 2.53 6.06 3.41
CA PRO A 291 2.61 4.73 2.83
C PRO A 291 1.73 4.64 1.58
N THR A 292 2.02 5.47 0.58
CA THR A 292 1.30 5.58 -0.69
C THR A 292 1.89 4.66 -1.75
N ASP A 293 1.20 4.50 -2.88
CA ASP A 293 1.67 3.65 -3.96
C ASP A 293 2.99 4.15 -4.56
N GLY A 294 3.18 5.48 -4.67
CA GLY A 294 4.43 6.07 -5.11
C GLY A 294 5.59 5.82 -4.16
N TYR A 295 5.35 5.88 -2.85
CA TYR A 295 6.34 5.52 -1.83
C TYR A 295 6.72 4.03 -1.92
N VAL A 296 5.74 3.14 -2.06
CA VAL A 296 5.97 1.70 -2.19
C VAL A 296 6.76 1.39 -3.48
N ALA A 297 6.43 2.05 -4.60
CA ALA A 297 7.16 1.94 -5.85
C ALA A 297 8.63 2.39 -5.70
N LEU A 298 8.88 3.46 -4.94
CA LEU A 298 10.23 3.93 -4.62
C LEU A 298 11.01 2.90 -3.80
N GLU A 299 10.40 2.31 -2.76
CA GLU A 299 11.03 1.25 -1.97
C GLU A 299 11.42 0.05 -2.84
N ILE A 300 10.52 -0.39 -3.72
CA ILE A 300 10.74 -1.53 -4.62
C ILE A 300 11.85 -1.23 -5.63
N SER A 301 11.87 -0.03 -6.22
CA SER A 301 12.87 0.34 -7.24
C SER A 301 14.28 0.43 -6.65
N LEU A 302 14.40 0.94 -5.42
CA LEU A 302 15.66 0.98 -4.68
C LEU A 302 16.04 -0.38 -4.06
N GLY A 303 15.11 -1.34 -4.03
CA GLY A 303 15.30 -2.64 -3.37
C GLY A 303 15.48 -2.49 -1.85
N LEU A 304 14.83 -1.49 -1.25
CA LEU A 304 14.89 -1.18 0.17
C LEU A 304 13.59 -1.61 0.85
N VAL A 305 13.66 -1.87 2.15
CA VAL A 305 12.51 -2.25 2.98
C VAL A 305 12.41 -1.27 4.12
N ASP A 306 11.24 -0.67 4.31
CA ASP A 306 10.98 0.34 5.34
C ASP A 306 11.98 1.52 5.24
N LEU A 307 12.04 2.11 4.05
CA LEU A 307 12.91 3.24 3.73
C LEU A 307 12.72 4.37 4.74
N ARG A 308 11.47 4.74 5.01
CA ARG A 308 11.12 5.80 5.96
C ARG A 308 11.51 5.45 7.39
N GLY A 309 11.07 4.31 7.91
CA GLY A 309 11.34 3.92 9.30
C GLY A 309 12.83 3.79 9.57
N ARG A 310 13.58 3.17 8.66
CA ARG A 310 15.04 3.04 8.76
C ARG A 310 15.76 4.38 8.67
N SER A 311 15.32 5.27 7.78
CA SER A 311 15.89 6.62 7.63
C SER A 311 15.75 7.46 8.90
N PHE A 312 14.53 7.52 9.44
CA PHE A 312 14.27 8.30 10.66
C PHE A 312 14.85 7.63 11.92
N ALA A 313 14.91 6.31 12.00
CA ALA A 313 15.59 5.61 13.08
C ALA A 313 17.11 5.88 13.05
N LEU A 314 17.71 5.89 11.86
CA LEU A 314 19.12 6.22 11.67
C LEU A 314 19.42 7.66 12.10
N VAL A 315 18.71 8.64 11.53
CA VAL A 315 18.89 10.06 11.86
C VAL A 315 18.58 10.33 13.33
N GLY A 316 17.51 9.75 13.87
CA GLY A 316 17.16 9.88 15.29
C GLY A 316 18.23 9.33 16.23
N SER A 317 18.87 8.21 15.87
CA SER A 317 19.99 7.65 16.65
C SER A 317 21.23 8.54 16.57
N LEU A 318 21.55 9.09 15.38
CA LEU A 318 22.66 10.01 15.18
C LEU A 318 22.46 11.33 15.95
N MET A 319 21.28 11.93 15.87
CA MET A 319 20.95 13.17 16.58
C MET A 319 20.98 13.00 18.10
N ARG A 320 20.47 11.86 18.60
CA ARG A 320 20.43 11.56 20.05
C ARG A 320 21.71 10.90 20.57
N ARG A 321 22.73 10.72 19.73
CA ARG A 321 24.00 10.02 20.05
C ARG A 321 23.76 8.65 20.70
N ARG A 322 22.74 7.92 20.24
CA ARG A 322 22.42 6.58 20.71
C ARG A 322 23.12 5.53 19.85
N GLU A 323 23.38 4.36 20.45
CA GLU A 323 23.86 3.21 19.70
C GLU A 323 22.89 2.85 18.58
N LEU A 324 23.46 2.50 17.42
CA LEU A 324 22.67 2.11 16.26
C LEU A 324 22.04 0.74 16.51
N PRO A 325 20.74 0.57 16.23
CA PRO A 325 20.12 -0.75 16.23
C PRO A 325 20.93 -1.75 15.39
N PRO A 326 21.01 -3.05 15.78
CA PRO A 326 21.86 -4.03 15.11
C PRO A 326 21.60 -4.16 13.60
N TYR A 327 20.36 -3.96 13.15
CA TYR A 327 19.98 -3.99 11.74
C TYR A 327 20.44 -2.76 10.94
N LEU A 328 20.68 -1.61 11.59
CA LEU A 328 21.24 -0.40 10.97
C LEU A 328 22.77 -0.37 11.09
N ALA A 329 23.33 -0.91 12.17
CA ALA A 329 24.77 -0.97 12.38
C ALA A 329 25.47 -1.78 11.28
N ARG A 330 24.81 -2.80 10.73
CA ARG A 330 25.34 -3.64 9.63
C ARG A 330 25.29 -2.98 8.24
N LEU A 331 24.70 -1.80 8.11
CA LEU A 331 24.61 -1.11 6.82
C LEU A 331 25.97 -0.54 6.40
N GLY A 332 26.33 -0.76 5.14
CA GLY A 332 27.49 -0.11 4.51
C GLY A 332 27.34 1.41 4.42
N ARG A 333 28.46 2.11 4.22
CA ARG A 333 28.50 3.59 4.20
C ARG A 333 27.54 4.20 3.18
N ALA A 334 27.52 3.68 1.94
CA ALA A 334 26.64 4.17 0.88
C ALA A 334 25.15 4.05 1.25
N ALA A 335 24.74 2.91 1.82
CA ALA A 335 23.36 2.71 2.25
C ALA A 335 22.97 3.68 3.37
N ARG A 336 23.86 3.91 4.35
CA ARG A 336 23.65 4.90 5.42
C ARG A 336 23.47 6.31 4.85
N THR A 337 24.33 6.72 3.91
CA THR A 337 24.21 8.02 3.25
C THR A 337 22.87 8.15 2.53
N GLY A 338 22.44 7.11 1.80
CA GLY A 338 21.12 7.10 1.14
C GLY A 338 19.96 7.32 2.10
N TYR A 339 19.95 6.61 3.24
CA TYR A 339 18.93 6.79 4.28
C TYR A 339 18.96 8.20 4.92
N VAL A 340 20.14 8.77 5.14
CA VAL A 340 20.26 10.14 5.66
C VAL A 340 19.75 11.17 4.65
N LEU A 341 20.14 11.04 3.37
CA LEU A 341 19.66 11.91 2.30
C LEU A 341 18.13 11.84 2.15
N TYR A 342 17.58 10.64 2.24
CA TYR A 342 16.14 10.45 2.23
C TYR A 342 15.45 11.16 3.40
N ALA A 343 15.94 10.97 4.63
CA ALA A 343 15.40 11.67 5.80
C ALA A 343 15.48 13.20 5.67
N ALA A 344 16.59 13.72 5.13
CA ALA A 344 16.75 15.15 4.88
C ALA A 344 15.74 15.66 3.85
N PHE A 345 15.61 14.97 2.71
CA PHE A 345 14.62 15.28 1.68
C PHE A 345 13.19 15.24 2.22
N ALA A 346 12.84 14.18 2.92
CA ALA A 346 11.53 13.99 3.53
C ALA A 346 11.20 15.11 4.55
N SER A 347 12.17 15.50 5.37
CA SER A 347 12.02 16.60 6.33
C SER A 347 11.87 17.95 5.63
N ALA A 348 12.67 18.21 4.59
CA ALA A 348 12.55 19.43 3.79
C ALA A 348 11.17 19.50 3.10
N TYR A 349 10.68 18.39 2.56
CA TYR A 349 9.34 18.29 1.99
C TYR A 349 8.25 18.65 3.01
N VAL A 350 8.32 18.14 4.26
CA VAL A 350 7.37 18.54 5.34
C VAL A 350 7.40 20.05 5.55
N VAL A 351 8.58 20.62 5.69
CA VAL A 351 8.74 22.05 5.98
C VAL A 351 8.17 22.90 4.85
N VAL A 352 8.46 22.55 3.60
CA VAL A 352 7.93 23.25 2.43
C VAL A 352 6.41 23.09 2.35
N ALA A 353 5.87 21.87 2.52
CA ALA A 353 4.43 21.64 2.48
C ALA A 353 3.70 22.41 3.60
N ALA A 354 4.23 22.42 4.82
CA ALA A 354 3.68 23.16 5.94
C ALA A 354 3.75 24.68 5.73
N ALA A 355 4.87 25.18 5.20
CA ALA A 355 5.03 26.59 4.87
C ALA A 355 4.05 27.01 3.76
N SER A 356 3.92 26.23 2.70
CA SER A 356 2.96 26.47 1.61
C SER A 356 1.52 26.46 2.11
N PHE A 357 1.17 25.51 2.98
CA PHE A 357 -0.16 25.45 3.60
C PHE A 357 -0.43 26.71 4.46
N LEU A 358 0.54 27.10 5.30
CA LEU A 358 0.40 28.28 6.16
C LEU A 358 0.29 29.57 5.34
N MET A 359 1.12 29.73 4.31
CA MET A 359 1.06 30.87 3.39
C MET A 359 -0.27 30.89 2.61
N GLY A 360 -0.73 29.74 2.12
CA GLY A 360 -2.02 29.62 1.45
C GLY A 360 -3.18 30.01 2.37
N MET A 361 -3.16 29.56 3.62
CA MET A 361 -4.16 29.90 4.62
C MET A 361 -4.16 31.41 4.94
N VAL A 362 -2.99 32.01 5.13
CA VAL A 362 -2.85 33.47 5.33
C VAL A 362 -3.38 34.24 4.13
N HIS A 363 -3.05 33.80 2.91
CA HIS A 363 -3.55 34.42 1.68
C HIS A 363 -5.08 34.30 1.56
N SER A 364 -5.65 33.15 1.89
CA SER A 364 -7.10 32.93 1.94
C SER A 364 -7.77 33.85 2.97
N PHE A 365 -7.19 34.02 4.16
CA PHE A 365 -7.73 34.94 5.16
C PHE A 365 -7.68 36.39 4.68
N HIS A 366 -6.58 36.82 4.05
CA HIS A 366 -6.48 38.18 3.49
C HIS A 366 -7.48 38.42 2.37
N THR A 367 -7.69 37.45 1.47
CA THR A 367 -8.67 37.58 0.39
C THR A 367 -10.10 37.63 0.91
N VAL A 368 -10.45 36.79 1.89
CA VAL A 368 -11.77 36.84 2.54
C VAL A 368 -11.98 38.15 3.30
N ALA A 369 -10.98 38.61 4.07
CA ALA A 369 -11.05 39.87 4.80
C ALA A 369 -11.19 41.09 3.86
N ALA A 370 -10.44 41.10 2.74
CA ALA A 370 -10.56 42.14 1.72
C ALA A 370 -11.95 42.13 1.06
N ALA A 371 -12.50 40.94 0.77
CA ALA A 371 -13.85 40.81 0.21
C ALA A 371 -14.96 41.24 1.19
N MET A 372 -14.76 41.06 2.49
CA MET A 372 -15.70 41.51 3.52
C MET A 372 -15.60 43.02 3.81
N GLY A 373 -14.43 43.63 3.62
CA GLY A 373 -14.18 45.06 3.84
C GLY A 373 -14.61 45.98 2.69
N GLN A 374 -15.04 45.43 1.54
CA GLN A 374 -15.59 46.19 0.41
C GLN A 374 -17.13 46.28 0.42
N ARG A 375 -17.79 45.96 1.53
CA ARG A 375 -19.24 46.12 1.71
C ARG A 375 -19.62 47.41 2.41
#